data_AF-A0A7S3MG65-F1
#
_entry.id   AF-A0A7S3MG65-F1
#
_cell.length_a   1.000
_cell.length_b   1.000
_cell.length_c   1.000
_cell.angle_alpha   90.00
_cell.angle_beta   90.00
_cell.angle_gamma   90.00
#
_symmetry.space_group_name_H-M   'P 1'
#
loop_
_entity.id
_entity.type
_entity.pdbx_description
1 polymer ?
#
loop_
_entity_poly.entity_id
_entity_poly.type
_entity_poly.pdbx_seq_one_letter_code
_entity_poly.pdbx_strand_id
1 'polypeptide(L)'
;FECSQPPTYVPLDVHSTTMPVERAPPRNGDLPTLGANEEIRLSEQRVKLYAGQNLEGEGILHLTTRQIVWLNSQNPAAGYAMDYPFVTMHAISRDKNAWPEHCLYCQLREEERPETEDDEDADVPELRFVPADSANLQQMFMVFSEMSAMNPDPTDDQADGISEEDDSGDDIELPFQVGAPMGAGIWTADHNDDAMADADEDDDDHGDIAMETETK
;
A
#
# COMPACT_ATOMS: atom_id res chain seq x y z
N PHE A 1 54.92 -27.10 24.42
CA PHE A 1 55.03 -26.65 23.03
C PHE A 1 53.70 -26.90 22.36
N GLU A 2 52.80 -25.91 22.50
CA GLU A 2 51.62 -25.78 21.66
C GLU A 2 51.96 -25.99 20.19
N CYS A 3 51.20 -26.84 19.51
CA CYS A 3 51.08 -26.78 18.06
C CYS A 3 49.70 -26.19 17.77
N SER A 4 49.68 -24.86 17.69
CA SER A 4 48.54 -24.06 17.27
C SER A 4 48.18 -24.42 15.83
N GLN A 5 47.06 -25.10 15.62
CA GLN A 5 46.45 -25.20 14.29
C GLN A 5 45.81 -23.85 13.97
N PRO A 6 46.07 -23.24 12.80
CA PRO A 6 45.37 -22.03 12.42
C PRO A 6 43.89 -22.36 12.20
N PRO A 7 42.95 -21.47 12.58
CA PRO A 7 41.55 -21.66 12.24
C PRO A 7 41.43 -21.68 10.71
N THR A 8 40.93 -22.79 10.18
CA THR A 8 40.45 -22.86 8.80
C THR A 8 39.38 -21.80 8.63
N TYR A 9 39.74 -20.73 7.92
CA TYR A 9 38.82 -19.72 7.44
C TYR A 9 37.80 -20.42 6.53
N VAL A 10 36.65 -20.75 7.10
CA VAL A 10 35.44 -20.97 6.30
C VAL A 10 35.17 -19.63 5.62
N PRO A 11 35.14 -19.55 4.28
CA PRO A 11 34.63 -18.35 3.65
C PRO A 11 33.23 -18.15 4.21
N LEU A 12 33.00 -16.98 4.84
CA LEU A 12 31.67 -16.51 5.18
C LEU A 12 30.78 -16.87 4.01
N ASP A 13 29.86 -17.81 4.23
CA ASP A 13 28.76 -18.03 3.32
C ASP A 13 28.27 -16.63 2.98
N VAL A 14 28.40 -16.27 1.70
CA VAL A 14 27.66 -15.15 1.19
C VAL A 14 26.24 -15.61 1.45
N HIS A 15 25.65 -15.13 2.54
CA HIS A 15 24.22 -15.14 2.73
C HIS A 15 23.73 -14.25 1.59
N SER A 16 23.67 -14.83 0.39
CA SER A 16 22.62 -14.56 -0.57
C SER A 16 21.37 -14.95 0.18
N THR A 17 20.95 -14.05 1.08
CA THR A 17 19.59 -13.90 1.54
C THR A 17 18.76 -14.02 0.29
N THR A 18 18.22 -15.22 0.06
CA THR A 18 17.33 -15.47 -1.04
C THR A 18 16.05 -14.76 -0.62
N MET A 19 16.00 -13.47 -0.92
CA MET A 19 14.73 -12.77 -0.99
C MET A 19 13.94 -13.50 -2.10
N PRO A 20 12.61 -13.65 -1.99
CA PRO A 20 11.75 -14.10 -3.10
C PRO A 20 11.68 -13.06 -4.22
N VAL A 21 12.76 -12.28 -4.38
CA VAL A 21 12.95 -11.25 -5.38
C VAL A 21 14.18 -11.64 -6.19
N GLU A 22 13.96 -11.95 -7.46
CA GLU A 22 15.01 -12.26 -8.40
C GLU A 22 15.86 -11.00 -8.65
N ARG A 23 17.13 -11.02 -8.21
CA ARG A 23 18.04 -9.85 -8.26
C ARG A 23 18.64 -9.56 -9.64
N ALA A 24 18.35 -10.40 -10.63
CA ALA A 24 18.87 -10.27 -11.99
C ALA A 24 17.89 -10.85 -13.02
N PRO A 25 16.71 -10.23 -13.18
CA PRO A 25 15.71 -10.75 -14.08
C PRO A 25 16.16 -10.69 -15.54
N PRO A 26 15.79 -11.70 -16.35
CA PRO A 26 16.10 -11.72 -17.76
C PRO A 26 15.49 -10.47 -18.41
N ARG A 27 16.32 -9.72 -19.13
CA ARG A 27 15.93 -8.46 -19.78
C ARG A 27 16.31 -8.46 -21.25
N ASN A 28 15.51 -7.79 -22.07
CA ASN A 28 15.80 -7.49 -23.47
C ASN A 28 16.01 -5.97 -23.62
N GLY A 29 17.18 -5.49 -23.22
CA GLY A 29 17.47 -4.06 -23.11
C GLY A 29 16.83 -3.44 -21.87
N ASP A 30 15.96 -2.45 -22.09
CA ASP A 30 15.19 -1.75 -21.05
C ASP A 30 13.83 -2.40 -20.74
N LEU A 31 13.55 -3.59 -21.29
CA LEU A 31 12.29 -4.31 -21.07
C LEU A 31 12.57 -5.66 -20.39
N PRO A 32 11.71 -6.09 -19.45
CA PRO A 32 11.79 -7.42 -18.88
C PRO A 32 11.41 -8.47 -19.92
N THR A 33 11.99 -9.66 -19.80
CA THR A 33 11.56 -10.83 -20.58
C THR A 33 10.26 -11.34 -20.02
N LEU A 34 9.18 -11.20 -20.77
CA LEU A 34 7.83 -11.62 -20.37
C LEU A 34 7.61 -13.11 -20.66
N GLY A 35 6.96 -13.79 -19.72
CA GLY A 35 6.49 -15.16 -19.90
C GLY A 35 5.30 -15.29 -20.86
N ALA A 36 4.85 -16.53 -21.09
CA ALA A 36 3.67 -16.78 -21.92
C ALA A 36 2.39 -16.24 -21.24
N ASN A 37 1.69 -15.31 -21.91
CA ASN A 37 0.52 -14.56 -21.41
C ASN A 37 0.83 -13.50 -20.34
N GLU A 38 2.06 -13.00 -20.29
CA GLU A 38 2.42 -11.87 -19.45
C GLU A 38 2.47 -10.58 -20.28
N GLU A 39 1.84 -9.53 -19.80
CA GLU A 39 1.77 -8.23 -20.47
C GLU A 39 2.20 -7.11 -19.53
N ILE A 40 2.91 -6.12 -20.07
CA ILE A 40 3.29 -4.91 -19.32
C ILE A 40 2.10 -3.96 -19.28
N ARG A 41 1.64 -3.64 -18.08
CA ARG A 41 0.49 -2.76 -17.83
C ARG A 41 0.92 -1.33 -17.59
N LEU A 42 2.06 -1.17 -16.92
CA LEU A 42 2.66 0.13 -16.68
C LEU A 42 4.18 0.02 -16.79
N SER A 43 4.81 1.05 -17.35
CA SER A 43 6.25 1.23 -17.33
C SER A 43 6.58 2.64 -16.89
N GLU A 44 7.25 2.76 -15.77
CA GLU A 44 7.67 4.02 -15.18
C GLU A 44 9.19 4.11 -15.22
N GLN A 45 9.72 5.17 -15.82
CA GLN A 45 11.16 5.40 -15.91
C GLN A 45 11.64 6.21 -14.71
N ARG A 46 12.94 6.12 -14.42
CA ARG A 46 13.61 6.92 -13.37
C ARG A 46 12.97 6.70 -12.00
N VAL A 47 12.72 5.43 -11.69
CA VAL A 47 12.25 4.98 -10.38
C VAL A 47 13.45 4.52 -9.59
N LYS A 48 13.70 5.16 -8.44
CA LYS A 48 14.69 4.67 -7.49
C LYS A 48 14.09 3.54 -6.66
N LEU A 49 14.87 2.49 -6.43
CA LEU A 49 14.48 1.39 -5.57
C LEU A 49 15.29 1.43 -4.28
N TYR A 50 14.60 1.34 -3.15
CA TYR A 50 15.20 1.14 -1.85
C TYR A 50 14.78 -0.22 -1.30
N ALA A 51 15.75 -1.05 -0.91
CA ALA A 51 15.52 -2.28 -0.16
C ALA A 51 15.78 -2.00 1.32
N GLY A 52 14.71 -1.96 2.12
CA GLY A 52 14.75 -1.40 3.47
C GLY A 52 15.18 0.07 3.45
N GLN A 53 16.37 0.34 3.98
CA GLN A 53 16.98 1.68 3.99
C GLN A 53 18.09 1.86 2.92
N ASN A 54 18.46 0.79 2.21
CA ASN A 54 19.56 0.83 1.24
C ASN A 54 19.05 1.23 -0.15
N LEU A 55 19.71 2.21 -0.77
CA LEU A 55 19.44 2.59 -2.16
C LEU A 55 20.11 1.59 -3.12
N GLU A 56 19.30 0.87 -3.88
CA GLU A 56 19.78 -0.08 -4.90
C GLU A 56 20.12 0.63 -6.23
N GLY A 57 19.50 1.78 -6.49
CA GLY A 57 19.81 2.66 -7.62
C GLY A 57 18.56 3.24 -8.27
N GLU A 58 18.75 3.86 -9.44
CA GLU A 58 17.69 4.38 -10.30
C GLU A 58 17.51 3.47 -11.53
N GLY A 59 16.26 3.18 -11.87
CA GLY A 59 15.91 2.21 -12.89
C GLY A 59 14.54 2.45 -13.51
N ILE A 60 14.06 1.43 -14.22
CA ILE A 60 12.74 1.43 -14.85
C ILE A 60 11.90 0.37 -14.13
N LEU A 61 10.74 0.78 -13.64
CA LEU A 61 9.77 -0.12 -13.03
C LEU A 61 8.75 -0.54 -14.09
N HIS A 62 8.58 -1.85 -14.26
CA HIS A 62 7.56 -2.46 -15.09
C HIS A 62 6.59 -3.21 -14.19
N LEU A 63 5.33 -2.82 -14.23
CA LEU A 63 4.25 -3.60 -13.64
C LEU A 63 3.68 -4.49 -14.74
N THR A 64 3.86 -5.79 -14.59
CA THR A 64 3.29 -6.77 -15.51
C THR A 64 2.01 -7.35 -14.92
N THR A 65 1.30 -8.16 -15.70
CA THR A 65 0.11 -8.89 -15.24
C THR A 65 0.42 -10.00 -14.26
N ARG A 66 1.68 -10.43 -14.08
CA ARG A 66 2.04 -11.55 -13.18
C ARG A 66 3.05 -11.17 -12.11
N GLN A 67 3.93 -10.22 -12.41
CA GLN A 67 5.03 -9.82 -11.54
C GLN A 67 5.35 -8.34 -11.65
N ILE A 68 6.06 -7.84 -10.66
CA ILE A 68 6.66 -6.51 -10.66
C ILE A 68 8.12 -6.70 -11.01
N VAL A 69 8.61 -5.95 -12.01
CA VAL A 69 10.00 -6.02 -12.44
C VAL A 69 10.61 -4.63 -12.46
N TRP A 70 11.62 -4.41 -11.64
CA TRP A 70 12.45 -3.23 -11.67
C TRP A 70 13.82 -3.55 -12.28
N LEU A 71 14.25 -2.76 -13.25
CA LEU A 71 15.53 -2.92 -13.93
C LEU A 71 16.41 -1.71 -13.66
N ASN A 72 17.59 -1.94 -13.09
CA ASN A 72 18.55 -0.87 -12.86
C ASN A 72 19.09 -0.36 -14.22
N SER A 73 19.07 0.97 -14.40
CA SER A 73 19.53 1.63 -15.64
C SER A 73 21.06 1.73 -15.71
N GLN A 74 21.73 1.84 -14.56
CA GLN A 74 23.19 1.97 -14.46
C GLN A 74 23.89 0.61 -14.45
N ASN A 75 23.29 -0.39 -13.80
CA ASN A 75 23.87 -1.71 -13.63
C ASN A 75 22.99 -2.79 -14.27
N PRO A 76 23.33 -3.31 -15.46
CA PRO A 76 22.59 -4.41 -16.07
C PRO A 76 22.75 -5.75 -15.32
N ALA A 77 23.69 -5.81 -14.38
CA ALA A 77 23.81 -6.80 -13.31
C ALA A 77 22.59 -6.91 -12.40
N ALA A 78 21.98 -5.76 -12.10
CA ALA A 78 21.03 -5.58 -11.01
C ALA A 78 19.62 -5.31 -11.56
N GLY A 79 18.67 -6.04 -11.00
CA GLY A 79 17.23 -5.80 -11.16
C GLY A 79 16.51 -6.49 -10.02
N TYR A 80 15.20 -6.32 -9.93
CA TYR A 80 14.38 -6.92 -8.91
C TYR A 80 13.10 -7.40 -9.59
N ALA A 81 12.83 -8.70 -9.56
CA ALA A 81 11.57 -9.24 -10.05
C ALA A 81 10.88 -10.06 -8.95
N MET A 82 9.59 -9.83 -8.76
CA MET A 82 8.81 -10.34 -7.63
C MET A 82 7.36 -10.55 -8.06
N ASP A 83 6.77 -11.69 -7.70
CA ASP A 83 5.36 -11.97 -8.02
C ASP A 83 4.41 -11.26 -7.05
N TYR A 84 3.20 -10.93 -7.51
CA TYR A 84 2.20 -10.28 -6.67
C TYR A 84 1.82 -11.03 -5.40
N PRO A 85 1.70 -12.38 -5.37
CA PRO A 85 1.39 -13.12 -4.14
C PRO A 85 2.43 -12.94 -3.02
N PHE A 86 3.68 -12.58 -3.36
CA PHE A 86 4.69 -12.28 -2.35
C PHE A 86 4.55 -10.89 -1.72
N VAL A 87 3.72 -10.02 -2.31
CA VAL A 87 3.47 -8.69 -1.78
C VAL A 87 2.33 -8.77 -0.77
N THR A 88 2.68 -8.69 0.51
CA THR A 88 1.71 -8.68 1.62
C THR A 88 0.92 -7.37 1.65
N MET A 89 1.57 -6.24 1.40
CA MET A 89 0.94 -4.93 1.46
C MET A 89 1.64 -3.93 0.55
N HIS A 90 0.88 -3.04 -0.08
CA HIS A 90 1.38 -1.89 -0.82
C HIS A 90 0.64 -0.61 -0.43
N ALA A 91 1.36 0.51 -0.33
CA ALA A 91 0.80 1.80 0.06
C ALA A 91 1.57 2.96 -0.57
N ILE A 92 0.88 4.07 -0.84
CA ILE A 92 1.53 5.31 -1.24
C ILE A 92 1.90 6.10 0.01
N SER A 93 3.19 6.40 0.18
CA SER A 93 3.65 7.39 1.15
C SER A 93 3.91 8.73 0.44
N ARG A 94 3.17 9.76 0.85
CA ARG A 94 3.42 11.17 0.47
C ARG A 94 3.85 12.02 1.66
N ASP A 95 3.94 11.41 2.82
CA ASP A 95 4.27 12.12 4.05
C ASP A 95 5.79 12.32 4.15
N LYS A 96 6.21 13.58 3.98
CA LYS A 96 7.62 13.98 4.07
C LYS A 96 8.23 13.81 5.46
N ASN A 97 7.40 13.69 6.48
CA ASN A 97 7.81 13.40 7.84
C ASN A 97 8.13 11.90 8.01
N ALA A 98 7.43 11.03 7.29
CA ALA A 98 7.67 9.58 7.30
C ALA A 98 8.83 9.19 6.36
N TRP A 99 8.87 9.76 5.15
CA TRP A 99 9.96 9.55 4.19
C TRP A 99 10.19 10.81 3.35
N PRO A 100 11.43 11.26 3.14
CA PRO A 100 11.70 12.55 2.50
C PRO A 100 11.19 12.67 1.06
N GLU A 101 11.02 11.54 0.35
CA GLU A 101 10.51 11.50 -1.03
C GLU A 101 9.14 10.79 -1.09
N HIS A 102 8.27 11.16 -2.03
CA HIS A 102 7.03 10.43 -2.22
C HIS A 102 7.32 9.05 -2.84
N CYS A 103 6.81 7.98 -2.25
CA CYS A 103 7.17 6.62 -2.64
C CYS A 103 5.99 5.66 -2.59
N LEU A 104 6.07 4.60 -3.38
CA LEU A 104 5.24 3.41 -3.24
C LEU A 104 5.99 2.43 -2.33
N TYR A 105 5.48 2.24 -1.13
CA TYR A 105 5.98 1.26 -0.17
C TYR A 105 5.33 -0.09 -0.42
N CYS A 106 6.13 -1.15 -0.42
CA CYS A 106 5.69 -2.53 -0.54
C CYS A 106 6.35 -3.38 0.54
N GLN A 107 5.54 -4.12 1.29
CA GLN A 107 6.00 -5.10 2.26
C GLN A 107 5.86 -6.49 1.64
N LEU A 108 6.90 -7.31 1.75
CA LEU A 108 6.93 -8.67 1.23
C LEU A 108 6.70 -9.69 2.33
N ARG A 109 6.15 -10.85 1.95
CA ARG A 109 5.98 -11.99 2.83
C ARG A 109 7.36 -12.47 3.30
N GLU A 110 7.48 -12.71 4.59
CA GLU A 110 8.64 -13.39 5.16
C GLU A 110 8.49 -14.90 4.87
N GLU A 111 9.44 -15.48 4.14
CA GLU A 111 9.52 -16.93 3.99
C GLU A 111 10.15 -17.49 5.28
N GLU A 112 9.47 -18.46 5.92
CA GLU A 112 9.78 -19.01 7.24
C GLU A 112 11.29 -19.24 7.42
N ARG A 113 11.97 -18.31 8.09
CA ARG A 113 13.35 -18.49 8.52
C ARG A 113 13.32 -19.44 9.72
N PRO A 114 14.31 -20.34 9.88
CA PRO A 114 14.41 -21.12 11.11
C PRO A 114 14.59 -20.16 12.28
N GLU A 115 13.62 -20.16 13.20
CA GLU A 115 13.56 -19.31 14.38
C GLU A 115 14.87 -19.40 15.18
N THR A 116 15.76 -18.41 15.02
CA THR A 116 16.82 -18.16 16.00
C THR A 116 16.24 -17.15 16.99
N GLU A 117 15.95 -17.61 18.20
CA GLU A 117 15.22 -16.94 19.30
C GLU A 117 15.86 -15.63 19.85
N ASP A 118 16.38 -14.69 19.05
CA ASP A 118 17.02 -13.47 19.62
C ASP A 118 16.90 -12.17 18.82
N ASP A 119 15.91 -12.00 17.94
CA ASP A 119 15.65 -10.68 17.32
C ASP A 119 14.15 -10.35 17.34
N GLU A 120 13.76 -9.39 18.20
CA GLU A 120 12.41 -8.79 18.27
C GLU A 120 12.08 -7.92 17.03
N ASP A 121 12.99 -7.85 16.06
CA ASP A 121 12.85 -7.19 14.77
C ASP A 121 12.96 -8.25 13.66
N ALA A 122 11.91 -9.04 13.47
CA ALA A 122 11.80 -9.90 12.28
C ALA A 122 11.99 -9.02 11.04
N ASP A 123 13.09 -9.25 10.31
CA ASP A 123 13.56 -8.43 9.19
C ASP A 123 12.66 -8.69 7.97
N VAL A 124 11.41 -8.21 8.04
CA VAL A 124 10.42 -8.34 6.97
C VAL A 124 10.95 -7.59 5.75
N PRO A 125 11.08 -8.25 4.58
CA PRO A 125 11.64 -7.60 3.42
C PRO A 125 10.73 -6.47 2.92
N GLU A 126 11.20 -5.23 3.03
CA GLU A 126 10.49 -4.03 2.57
C GLU A 126 11.15 -3.46 1.30
N LEU A 127 10.33 -3.03 0.34
CA LEU A 127 10.78 -2.30 -0.85
C LEU A 127 10.07 -0.94 -0.93
N ARG A 128 10.80 0.09 -1.33
CA ARG A 128 10.24 1.43 -1.61
C ARG A 128 10.62 1.87 -3.01
N PHE A 129 9.62 2.13 -3.84
CA PHE A 129 9.78 2.66 -5.20
C PHE A 129 9.54 4.17 -5.18
N VAL A 130 10.58 4.95 -5.50
CA VAL A 130 10.54 6.42 -5.53
C VAL A 130 10.61 6.88 -6.99
N PRO A 131 9.49 7.17 -7.65
CA PRO A 131 9.50 7.73 -8.99
C PRO A 131 10.00 9.18 -8.97
N ALA A 132 10.67 9.59 -10.05
CA ALA A 132 11.06 10.99 -10.23
C ALA A 132 9.85 11.94 -10.31
N ASP A 133 8.71 11.44 -10.82
CA ASP A 133 7.45 12.19 -10.88
C ASP A 133 6.41 11.60 -9.92
N SER A 134 6.04 12.39 -8.91
CA SER A 134 5.08 11.93 -7.89
C SER A 134 3.62 11.84 -8.39
N ALA A 135 3.28 12.42 -9.55
CA ALA A 135 1.95 12.27 -10.13
C ALA A 135 1.72 10.82 -10.61
N ASN A 136 2.80 10.14 -11.01
CA ASN A 136 2.73 8.75 -11.48
C ASN A 136 2.52 7.74 -10.35
N LEU A 137 2.79 8.10 -9.09
CA LEU A 137 2.55 7.22 -7.92
C LEU A 137 1.11 6.73 -7.83
N GLN A 138 0.13 7.61 -8.09
CA GLN A 138 -1.28 7.22 -8.05
C GLN A 138 -1.57 6.14 -9.09
N GLN A 139 -1.07 6.33 -10.31
CA GLN A 139 -1.23 5.36 -11.39
C GLN A 139 -0.50 4.05 -11.11
N MET A 140 0.74 4.12 -10.60
CA MET A 140 1.51 2.95 -10.16
C MET A 140 0.71 2.13 -9.14
N PHE A 141 0.17 2.78 -8.11
CA PHE A 141 -0.64 2.11 -7.09
C PHE A 141 -1.93 1.50 -7.65
N MET A 142 -2.65 2.21 -8.51
CA MET A 142 -3.89 1.69 -9.10
C MET A 142 -3.61 0.44 -9.95
N VAL A 143 -2.61 0.48 -10.82
CA VAL A 143 -2.20 -0.67 -11.63
C VAL A 143 -1.71 -1.80 -10.74
N PHE A 144 -0.88 -1.51 -9.74
CA PHE A 144 -0.38 -2.50 -8.79
C PHE A 144 -1.52 -3.22 -8.06
N SER A 145 -2.51 -2.46 -7.59
CA SER A 145 -3.69 -3.01 -6.90
C SER A 145 -4.55 -3.87 -7.84
N GLU A 146 -4.76 -3.42 -9.07
CA GLU A 146 -5.48 -4.17 -10.10
C GLU A 146 -4.79 -5.51 -10.39
N MET A 147 -3.46 -5.52 -10.51
CA MET A 147 -2.72 -6.75 -10.77
C MET A 147 -2.64 -7.68 -9.56
N SER A 148 -2.49 -7.13 -8.34
CA SER A 148 -2.53 -7.92 -7.11
C SER A 148 -3.89 -8.63 -6.95
N ALA A 149 -5.00 -7.95 -7.26
CA ALA A 149 -6.32 -8.56 -7.26
C ALA A 149 -6.51 -9.66 -8.32
N MET A 150 -5.80 -9.59 -9.45
CA MET A 150 -5.82 -10.63 -10.48
C MET A 150 -4.89 -11.82 -10.21
N ASN A 151 -4.00 -11.71 -9.22
CA ASN A 151 -3.07 -12.76 -8.83
C ASN A 151 -3.23 -13.07 -7.33
N PRO A 152 -4.41 -13.58 -6.89
CA PRO A 152 -4.58 -14.05 -5.53
C PRO A 152 -3.66 -15.26 -5.28
N ASP A 153 -3.17 -15.38 -4.05
CA ASP A 153 -2.32 -16.49 -3.65
C ASP A 153 -3.12 -17.80 -3.72
N PRO A 154 -2.68 -18.82 -4.47
CA PRO A 154 -3.42 -20.07 -4.65
C PRO A 154 -3.53 -20.91 -3.37
N THR A 155 -2.75 -20.56 -2.33
CA THR A 155 -2.80 -21.19 -1.00
C THR A 155 -3.64 -20.40 0.01
N ASP A 156 -4.22 -19.26 -0.37
CA ASP A 156 -5.13 -18.50 0.46
C ASP A 156 -6.57 -19.01 0.29
N ASP A 157 -6.91 -20.11 0.99
CA ASP A 157 -8.26 -20.69 1.05
C ASP A 157 -9.32 -19.75 1.69
N GLN A 158 -9.02 -18.47 1.92
CA GLN A 158 -9.90 -17.48 2.54
C GLN A 158 -10.70 -16.64 1.52
N ALA A 159 -10.46 -16.79 0.22
CA ALA A 159 -11.18 -16.03 -0.82
C ALA A 159 -12.55 -16.62 -1.21
N ASP A 160 -12.89 -17.84 -0.80
CA ASP A 160 -14.18 -18.50 -1.08
C ASP A 160 -15.23 -18.26 0.03
N GLY A 161 -15.26 -17.05 0.61
CA GLY A 161 -16.05 -16.73 1.79
C GLY A 161 -16.95 -15.50 1.72
N ILE A 162 -17.06 -14.82 0.56
CA ILE A 162 -18.17 -13.88 0.35
C ILE A 162 -19.40 -14.69 -0.04
N SER A 163 -20.16 -15.09 0.97
CA SER A 163 -21.48 -15.64 0.75
C SER A 163 -22.33 -14.62 0.00
N GLU A 164 -22.64 -14.94 -1.25
CA GLU A 164 -23.81 -14.42 -1.96
C GLU A 164 -25.06 -15.01 -1.27
N GLU A 165 -25.33 -14.62 -0.02
CA GLU A 165 -26.61 -14.86 0.63
C GLU A 165 -27.53 -13.64 0.41
N ASP A 166 -28.13 -13.66 -0.79
CA ASP A 166 -29.58 -13.53 -0.96
C ASP A 166 -30.26 -12.31 -0.31
N ASP A 167 -30.08 -11.12 -0.89
CA ASP A 167 -31.08 -10.04 -0.78
C ASP A 167 -32.18 -10.30 -1.82
N SER A 168 -32.97 -11.36 -1.63
CA SER A 168 -34.26 -11.49 -2.32
C SER A 168 -35.27 -10.54 -1.65
N GLY A 169 -35.17 -9.26 -2.02
CA GLY A 169 -36.22 -8.28 -1.85
C GLY A 169 -37.42 -8.59 -2.76
N ASP A 170 -38.21 -9.59 -2.37
CA ASP A 170 -39.43 -10.02 -3.04
C ASP A 170 -40.53 -8.92 -2.92
N ASP A 171 -40.86 -8.34 -4.08
CA ASP A 171 -42.16 -7.83 -4.52
C ASP A 171 -42.95 -6.83 -3.64
N ILE A 172 -42.81 -5.53 -3.97
CA ILE A 172 -43.94 -4.59 -3.91
C ILE A 172 -44.29 -4.11 -5.33
N GLU A 173 -45.34 -4.70 -5.90
CA GLU A 173 -45.99 -4.22 -7.12
C GLU A 173 -46.49 -2.78 -6.93
N LEU A 174 -45.79 -1.79 -7.47
CA LEU A 174 -46.27 -0.42 -7.58
C LEU A 174 -46.92 -0.20 -8.96
N PRO A 175 -48.26 -0.08 -9.07
CA PRO A 175 -48.87 0.42 -10.28
C PRO A 175 -48.53 1.90 -10.45
N PHE A 176 -47.89 2.20 -11.57
CA PHE A 176 -47.46 3.53 -11.98
C PHE A 176 -48.66 4.48 -12.22
N GLN A 177 -48.47 5.73 -11.77
CA GLN A 177 -49.13 6.99 -12.19
C GLN A 177 -50.48 7.34 -11.48
N VAL A 178 -50.77 8.55 -10.96
CA VAL A 178 -50.25 9.93 -11.12
C VAL A 178 -50.53 10.70 -9.81
N GLY A 179 -49.55 11.45 -9.31
CA GLY A 179 -49.81 12.72 -8.60
C GLY A 179 -49.65 12.75 -7.09
N ALA A 180 -48.40 12.81 -6.61
CA ALA A 180 -47.95 13.70 -5.53
C ALA A 180 -46.43 13.53 -5.30
N PRO A 181 -45.70 14.58 -4.89
CA PRO A 181 -44.24 14.62 -4.91
C PRO A 181 -43.64 14.18 -3.58
N MET A 182 -42.89 13.08 -3.58
CA MET A 182 -41.95 12.71 -2.51
C MET A 182 -40.75 12.11 -3.26
N GLY A 183 -39.64 12.82 -3.42
CA GLY A 183 -38.75 13.12 -2.30
C GLY A 183 -37.53 12.22 -2.42
N ALA A 184 -36.92 12.16 -3.60
CA ALA A 184 -35.54 11.74 -3.76
C ALA A 184 -34.66 12.86 -3.19
N GLY A 185 -34.32 12.78 -1.91
CA GLY A 185 -33.14 13.44 -1.36
C GLY A 185 -32.02 12.40 -1.43
N ILE A 186 -31.07 12.43 -2.37
CA ILE A 186 -30.10 13.51 -2.58
C ILE A 186 -29.66 14.05 -1.22
N TRP A 187 -28.45 13.67 -0.80
CA TRP A 187 -27.69 14.34 0.24
C TRP A 187 -27.36 15.76 -0.24
N THR A 188 -28.32 16.67 -0.13
CA THR A 188 -28.05 18.11 -0.16
C THR A 188 -27.81 18.54 1.28
N ALA A 189 -26.56 18.94 1.54
CA ALA A 189 -26.24 19.78 2.67
C ALA A 189 -27.04 21.08 2.55
N ASP A 190 -28.09 21.24 3.36
CA ASP A 190 -28.70 22.52 3.66
C ASP A 190 -29.46 22.44 4.99
N HIS A 191 -29.55 23.59 5.65
CA HIS A 191 -29.79 23.79 7.08
C HIS A 191 -31.04 23.09 7.63
N ASN A 192 -30.89 22.43 8.79
CA ASN A 192 -31.99 22.23 9.73
C ASN A 192 -31.77 23.14 10.95
N ASP A 193 -31.98 24.44 10.71
CA ASP A 193 -32.50 25.37 11.71
C ASP A 193 -33.91 24.88 12.12
N ASP A 194 -34.44 25.28 13.28
CA ASP A 194 -35.79 24.93 13.79
C ASP A 194 -36.00 23.58 14.50
N ALA A 195 -35.12 23.21 15.44
CA ALA A 195 -35.48 22.23 16.46
C ALA A 195 -34.90 22.58 17.84
N MET A 196 -35.37 23.68 18.46
CA MET A 196 -35.55 23.83 19.91
C MET A 196 -36.26 25.17 20.17
N ALA A 197 -37.57 25.20 19.93
CA ALA A 197 -38.46 26.19 20.53
C ALA A 197 -39.01 25.60 21.84
N ASP A 198 -39.14 26.46 22.85
CA ASP A 198 -39.74 26.24 24.18
C ASP A 198 -38.91 25.41 25.19
N ALA A 199 -38.00 26.11 25.87
CA ALA A 199 -37.68 25.83 27.26
C ALA A 199 -38.07 27.07 28.07
N ASP A 200 -39.14 26.96 28.85
CA ASP A 200 -39.74 27.98 29.68
C ASP A 200 -38.72 28.71 30.58
N GLU A 201 -38.90 30.04 30.67
CA GLU A 201 -38.23 30.95 31.59
C GLU A 201 -38.74 30.71 33.02
N ASP A 202 -37.84 30.42 33.95
CA ASP A 202 -38.04 30.72 35.37
C ASP A 202 -36.93 31.69 35.82
N ASP A 203 -37.38 32.91 36.11
CA ASP A 203 -36.64 34.07 36.61
C ASP A 203 -36.53 33.96 38.14
N ASP A 204 -35.31 33.91 38.67
CA ASP A 204 -35.07 34.23 40.08
C ASP A 204 -33.73 35.00 40.21
N ASP A 205 -33.90 36.31 40.15
CA ASP A 205 -33.16 37.39 40.81
C ASP A 205 -32.24 36.97 41.98
N HIS A 206 -30.95 37.35 41.90
CA HIS A 206 -30.31 38.25 42.87
C HIS A 206 -28.78 38.36 42.65
N GLY A 207 -28.26 39.61 42.64
CA GLY A 207 -26.97 39.90 43.26
C GLY A 207 -25.85 40.52 42.41
N ASP A 208 -26.08 41.75 41.93
CA ASP A 208 -25.23 42.93 42.12
C ASP A 208 -23.68 42.81 42.39
N ILE A 209 -22.94 43.64 41.64
CA ILE A 209 -21.64 44.31 41.90
C ILE A 209 -20.33 43.46 41.91
N ALA A 210 -19.14 43.87 41.44
CA ALA A 210 -18.59 45.15 41.00
C ALA A 210 -17.34 44.95 40.09
N MET A 211 -17.25 45.77 39.03
CA MET A 211 -16.14 46.64 38.60
C MET A 211 -14.66 46.24 38.80
N GLU A 212 -13.89 46.21 37.69
CA GLU A 212 -12.65 46.99 37.39
C GLU A 212 -11.98 46.38 36.13
N THR A 213 -12.10 46.94 34.93
CA THR A 213 -11.32 48.02 34.26
C THR A 213 -9.90 47.67 33.79
N GLU A 214 -9.68 47.93 32.48
CA GLU A 214 -8.46 48.44 31.83
C GLU A 214 -7.34 47.40 31.52
N THR A 215 -7.14 46.98 30.26
CA THR A 215 -6.39 47.65 29.17
C THR A 215 -5.00 48.16 29.57
N LYS A 216 -3.96 47.36 29.33
CA LYS A 216 -2.78 47.76 28.54
C LYS A 216 -1.93 46.55 28.16
#